data_AF-A0A2N7Y953-F1
#
_entry.id   AF-A0A2N7Y953-F1
#
_cell.length_a   1.000
_cell.length_b   1.000
_cell.length_c   1.000
_cell.angle_alpha   90.00
_cell.angle_beta   90.00
_cell.angle_gamma   90.00
#
_symmetry.space_group_name_H-M   'P 1'
#
loop_
_entity.id
_entity.type
_entity.pdbx_description
1 polymer ?
#
loop_
_entity_poly.entity_id
_entity_poly.type
_entity_poly.pdbx_seq_one_letter_code
_entity_poly.pdbx_strand_id
1 'polypeptide(L)'
;ETDVVFGGPSQGLAISRMYNSTLAAAYDEPEACGVLGPGWSTILDQRLIVTDEQARWVRDDGREIVFPLTGRNGASGSPTAEGCHTV
;
A
#
# COMPACT_ATOMS: atom_id res chain seq x y z
N GLU A 1 -12.98 -9.16 -17.80
CA GLU A 1 -12.54 -10.57 -17.83
C GLU A 1 -12.50 -11.07 -16.40
N THR A 2 -12.90 -12.32 -16.12
CA THR A 2 -12.88 -12.91 -14.77
C THR A 2 -11.73 -13.90 -14.70
N ASP A 3 -10.63 -13.51 -14.04
CA ASP A 3 -9.37 -14.26 -14.09
C ASP A 3 -9.38 -15.53 -13.21
N VAL A 4 -10.23 -15.57 -12.18
CA VAL A 4 -10.36 -16.69 -11.24
C VAL A 4 -11.83 -16.93 -10.92
N VAL A 5 -12.26 -18.19 -11.01
CA VAL A 5 -13.64 -18.60 -10.66
C VAL A 5 -13.67 -19.06 -9.21
N PHE A 6 -14.55 -18.45 -8.42
CA PHE A 6 -14.83 -18.86 -7.05
C PHE A 6 -16.15 -19.63 -7.00
N GLY A 7 -16.17 -20.75 -6.27
CA GLY A 7 -17.35 -21.62 -6.15
C GLY A 7 -17.99 -21.55 -4.76
N GLY A 8 -19.25 -21.96 -4.66
CA GLY A 8 -19.94 -22.09 -3.38
C GLY A 8 -20.04 -20.74 -2.63
N PRO A 9 -19.78 -20.69 -1.31
CA PRO A 9 -19.92 -19.45 -0.53
C PRO A 9 -19.06 -18.27 -1.02
N SER A 10 -17.99 -18.52 -1.77
CA SER A 10 -17.10 -17.48 -2.30
C SER A 10 -17.45 -17.03 -3.72
N GLN A 11 -18.56 -17.50 -4.31
CA GLN A 11 -18.98 -17.17 -5.68
C GLN A 11 -19.15 -15.68 -5.99
N GLY A 12 -19.29 -14.84 -4.95
CA GLY A 12 -19.32 -13.38 -5.09
C GLY A 12 -17.94 -12.70 -5.13
N LEU A 13 -16.86 -13.44 -4.91
CA LEU A 13 -15.51 -12.89 -4.99
C LEU A 13 -15.07 -12.80 -6.45
N ALA A 14 -14.30 -11.76 -6.75
CA ALA A 14 -13.66 -11.58 -8.04
C ALA A 14 -12.28 -10.96 -7.83
N ILE A 15 -11.32 -11.41 -8.62
CA ILE A 15 -10.04 -10.73 -8.78
C ILE A 15 -10.11 -10.00 -10.10
N SER A 16 -9.95 -8.67 -10.05
CA SER A 16 -9.86 -7.83 -11.24
C SER A 16 -8.42 -7.47 -11.52
N ARG A 17 -8.10 -7.33 -12.81
CA ARG A 17 -6.83 -6.79 -13.28
C ARG A 17 -7.05 -5.63 -14.25
N MET A 18 -6.10 -4.70 -14.30
CA MET A 18 -6.08 -3.59 -15.26
C MET A 18 -4.72 -3.57 -15.98
N TYR A 19 -4.75 -3.42 -17.30
CA TYR A 19 -3.54 -3.22 -18.10
C TYR A 19 -3.28 -1.72 -18.32
N ASN A 20 -2.05 -1.29 -18.07
CA ASN A 20 -1.56 0.07 -18.28
C ASN A 20 -0.24 0.03 -19.08
N SER A 21 -0.29 0.50 -20.32
CA SER A 21 0.87 0.49 -21.22
C SER A 21 1.98 1.45 -20.81
N THR A 22 1.66 2.55 -20.12
CA THR A 22 2.67 3.46 -19.57
C THR A 22 3.44 2.80 -18.45
N LEU A 23 2.75 2.06 -17.58
CA LEU A 23 3.39 1.26 -16.53
C LEU A 23 4.24 0.13 -17.15
N ALA A 24 3.77 -0.49 -18.23
CA ALA A 24 4.54 -1.50 -18.96
C ALA A 24 5.83 -0.92 -19.57
N ALA A 25 5.78 0.31 -20.09
CA ALA A 25 6.89 0.97 -20.75
C ALA A 25 7.89 1.63 -19.77
N ALA A 26 7.44 2.05 -18.59
CA ALA A 26 8.28 2.61 -17.53
C ALA A 26 9.05 1.53 -16.72
N TYR A 27 8.95 0.27 -17.15
CA TYR A 27 9.51 -0.87 -16.45
C TYR A 27 11.02 -1.00 -16.72
N ASP A 28 11.83 -0.29 -15.93
CA ASP A 28 13.29 -0.47 -15.90
C ASP A 28 13.76 -1.30 -14.69
N GLU A 29 12.94 -1.42 -13.63
CA GLU A 29 13.32 -2.08 -12.37
C GLU A 29 12.33 -3.21 -11.97
N PRO A 30 12.81 -4.43 -11.67
CA PRO A 30 11.95 -5.58 -11.40
C PRO A 30 11.17 -5.52 -10.08
N GLU A 31 11.63 -4.70 -9.12
CA GLU A 31 10.99 -4.57 -7.79
C GLU A 31 9.71 -3.71 -7.82
N ALA A 32 9.47 -2.99 -8.93
CA ALA A 32 8.25 -2.21 -9.15
C ALA A 32 7.10 -3.03 -9.78
N CYS A 33 7.31 -4.33 -10.02
CA CYS A 33 6.35 -5.19 -10.68
C CYS A 33 5.29 -5.76 -9.74
N GLY A 34 4.02 -5.65 -10.14
CA GLY A 34 2.95 -6.45 -9.54
C GLY A 34 3.11 -7.95 -9.82
N VAL A 35 2.36 -8.77 -9.11
CA VAL A 35 2.40 -10.24 -9.17
C VAL A 35 2.07 -10.80 -10.56
N LEU A 36 1.41 -10.02 -11.42
CA LEU A 36 1.00 -10.41 -12.76
C LEU A 36 1.97 -9.97 -13.88
N GLY A 37 3.05 -9.26 -13.55
CA GLY A 37 4.04 -8.81 -14.53
C GLY A 37 3.87 -7.36 -15.00
N PRO A 38 4.77 -6.87 -15.88
CA PRO A 38 4.81 -5.47 -16.29
C PRO A 38 3.50 -4.99 -16.93
N GLY A 39 3.04 -3.82 -16.50
CA GLY A 39 1.81 -3.20 -17.01
C GLY A 39 0.51 -3.74 -16.45
N TRP A 40 0.54 -4.82 -15.66
CA TRP A 40 -0.66 -5.32 -14.97
C TRP A 40 -0.73 -4.80 -13.54
N SER A 41 -1.93 -4.44 -13.11
CA SER A 41 -2.26 -4.07 -11.74
C SER A 41 -3.46 -4.88 -11.27
N THR A 42 -3.41 -5.38 -10.03
CA THR A 42 -4.50 -6.11 -9.39
C THR A 42 -4.50 -5.89 -7.88
N ILE A 43 -5.63 -6.19 -7.21
CA ILE A 43 -5.75 -6.09 -5.75
C ILE A 43 -4.71 -6.92 -4.98
N LEU A 44 -4.13 -7.95 -5.62
CA LEU A 44 -3.08 -8.78 -5.03
C LEU A 44 -1.74 -8.05 -4.88
N ASP A 45 -1.54 -6.93 -5.58
CA ASP A 45 -0.32 -6.10 -5.48
C ASP A 45 -0.31 -5.21 -4.23
N GLN A 46 -1.48 -5.10 -3.58
CA GLN A 46 -1.67 -4.30 -2.39
C GLN A 46 -0.90 -4.89 -1.20
N ARG A 47 -0.06 -4.07 -0.55
CA ARG A 47 0.73 -4.49 0.61
C ARG A 47 0.82 -3.40 1.67
N LEU A 48 0.94 -3.83 2.93
CA LEU A 48 1.23 -2.95 4.05
C LEU A 48 2.67 -3.20 4.49
N ILE A 49 3.53 -2.19 4.36
CA ILE A 49 4.92 -2.22 4.80
C ILE A 49 4.99 -1.50 6.14
N VAL A 50 5.32 -2.22 7.21
CA VAL A 50 5.37 -1.68 8.56
C VAL A 50 6.82 -1.59 9.01
N THR A 51 7.21 -0.42 9.50
CA THR A 51 8.49 -0.16 10.17
C THR A 51 8.21 0.31 11.61
N ASP A 52 9.26 0.59 12.39
CA ASP A 52 9.10 1.12 13.76
C ASP A 52 8.54 2.57 13.79
N GLU A 53 8.63 3.28 12.66
CA GLU A 53 8.28 4.71 12.55
C GLU A 53 6.96 4.93 11.81
N GLN A 54 6.57 4.01 10.92
CA GLN A 54 5.40 4.20 10.05
C GLN A 54 4.84 2.89 9.51
N ALA A 55 3.57 2.93 9.11
CA ALA A 55 2.98 1.95 8.23
C ALA A 55 2.73 2.60 6.86
N ARG A 56 3.27 2.01 5.79
CA ARG A 56 3.06 2.44 4.41
C ARG A 56 2.12 1.46 3.72
N TRP A 57 0.97 1.95 3.28
CA TRP A 57 0.05 1.19 2.47
C TRP A 57 0.32 1.46 0.98
N VAL A 58 0.88 0.46 0.30
CA VAL A 58 1.03 0.46 -1.16
C VAL A 58 -0.24 -0.11 -1.76
N ARG A 59 -0.92 0.69 -2.59
CA ARG A 59 -2.14 0.34 -3.30
C ARG A 59 -1.85 -0.49 -4.55
N ASP A 60 -2.89 -1.10 -5.08
CA ASP A 60 -2.85 -1.84 -6.35
C ASP A 60 -2.42 -0.98 -7.54
N ASP A 61 -2.69 0.34 -7.51
CA ASP A 61 -2.25 1.31 -8.53
C ASP A 61 -0.81 1.83 -8.30
N GLY A 62 -0.10 1.30 -7.31
CA GLY A 62 1.25 1.70 -6.93
C GLY A 62 1.35 2.95 -6.07
N ARG A 63 0.24 3.65 -5.80
CA ARG A 63 0.26 4.81 -4.88
C ARG A 63 0.50 4.36 -3.44
N GLU A 64 1.12 5.25 -2.66
CA GLU A 64 1.43 4.98 -1.27
C GLU A 64 0.71 5.94 -0.33
N ILE A 65 0.13 5.39 0.73
CA ILE A 65 -0.44 6.16 1.85
C ILE A 65 0.40 5.87 3.09
N VAL A 66 0.95 6.91 3.69
CA VAL A 66 1.82 6.80 4.87
C VAL A 66 1.02 7.11 6.13
N PHE A 67 1.06 6.19 7.09
CA PHE A 67 0.52 6.35 8.43
C PHE A 67 1.70 6.45 9.40
N PRO A 68 1.99 7.63 9.98
CA PRO A 68 3.03 7.74 11.00
C PRO A 68 2.64 6.92 12.23
N LEU A 69 3.57 6.13 12.74
CA LEU A 69 3.39 5.43 14.01
C LEU A 69 4.02 6.28 15.10
N THR A 70 3.26 6.58 16.15
CA THR A 70 3.87 7.06 17.40
C THR A 70 4.65 5.87 17.94
N GLY A 71 5.98 5.93 17.84
CA GLY A 71 6.85 4.77 18.04
C GLY A 71 6.53 4.01 19.33
N ARG A 72 6.94 2.74 19.38
CA ARG A 72 6.83 1.85 20.57
C ARG A 72 7.46 2.43 21.85
N ASN A 73 8.13 3.58 21.76
CA ASN A 73 8.64 4.41 22.85
C ASN A 73 7.67 5.50 23.36
N GLY A 74 6.41 5.52 22.89
CA GLY A 74 5.38 6.51 23.26
C GLY A 74 4.83 6.44 24.68
N ALA A 75 5.56 5.84 25.63
CA ALA A 75 5.24 5.81 27.05
C ALA A 75 6.43 6.27 27.92
N SER A 76 7.05 7.39 27.56
CA SER A 76 7.80 8.24 28.51
C SER A 76 8.01 9.61 27.89
N GLY A 77 6.93 10.37 27.81
CA GLY A 77 6.96 11.79 27.52
C GLY A 77 5.87 12.44 28.35
N SER A 78 6.16 12.68 29.63
CA SER A 78 5.33 13.53 30.47
C SER A 78 5.11 14.88 29.75
N PRO A 79 3.90 15.45 29.76
CA PRO A 79 3.66 16.74 29.17
C PRO A 79 4.28 17.81 30.10
N THR A 80 5.51 18.22 29.83
CA THR A 80 6.04 19.45 30.40
C THR A 80 5.55 20.60 29.54
N ALA A 81 4.58 21.34 30.07
CA ALA A 81 3.99 22.51 29.46
C ALA A 81 4.93 23.71 29.60
N GLU A 82 5.64 24.10 28.55
CA GLU A 82 6.29 25.41 28.38
C GLU A 82 6.45 25.64 26.86
N GLY A 83 6.08 26.74 26.20
CA GLY A 83 5.46 27.99 26.59
C GLY A 83 4.99 28.71 25.32
N CYS A 84 4.06 29.63 25.49
CA CYS A 84 3.56 30.56 24.47
C CYS A 84 4.72 31.33 23.81
N HIS A 85 4.77 31.40 22.47
CA HIS A 85 5.40 32.51 21.78
C HIS A 85 4.65 32.86 20.49
N THR A 86 3.96 34.01 20.55
CA THR A 86 3.41 34.73 19.40
C THR A 86 4.55 35.37 18.61
N VAL A 87 4.49 35.31 17.28
CA VAL A 87 4.86 36.43 16.39
C VAL A 87 3.81 36.50 15.30
#